data_AF-A0A2D6MBN1-F1
#
_entry.id   AF-A0A2D6MBN1-F1
#
_cell.length_a   1.000
_cell.length_b   1.000
_cell.length_c   1.000
_cell.angle_alpha   90.00
_cell.angle_beta   90.00
_cell.angle_gamma   90.00
#
_symmetry.space_group_name_H-M   'P 1'
#
loop_
_entity.id
_entity.type
_entity.pdbx_description
1 polymer ?
#
loop_
_entity_poly.entity_id
_entity_poly.type
_entity_poly.pdbx_seq_one_letter_code
_entity_poly.pdbx_strand_id
1 'polypeptide(L)'
;MRRQSPDNIKTERELQLALKDLDRRWAAAHSIKDSRRRSKEILRLKGEVKHMLNVFKRLNRSTNLNDNNDNGLWNKMLKTISSWFGIINKKYKDV
;
A
#
# COMPACT_ATOMS: atom_id res chain seq x y z
N MET A 1 22.75 0.54 -7.50
CA MET A 1 21.93 0.09 -6.35
C MET A 1 21.01 -1.03 -6.83
N ARG A 2 21.10 -2.25 -6.28
CA ARG A 2 20.17 -3.35 -6.60
C ARG A 2 18.75 -2.88 -6.22
N ARG A 3 17.88 -2.65 -7.22
CA ARG A 3 16.44 -2.48 -6.99
C ARG A 3 15.94 -3.78 -6.39
N GLN A 4 15.64 -3.78 -5.09
CA GLN A 4 14.80 -4.82 -4.52
C GLN A 4 13.43 -4.69 -5.21
N SER A 5 13.01 -5.72 -5.93
CA SER A 5 11.65 -5.76 -6.46
C SER A 5 10.67 -5.63 -5.29
N PRO A 6 9.57 -4.88 -5.44
CA PRO A 6 8.51 -4.78 -4.43
C PRO A 6 7.98 -6.13 -3.94
N ASP A 7 8.23 -7.21 -4.70
CA ASP A 7 7.87 -8.60 -4.39
C ASP A 7 8.55 -9.21 -3.15
N ASN A 8 9.59 -8.57 -2.61
CA ASN A 8 10.41 -9.17 -1.55
C ASN A 8 9.92 -8.94 -0.11
N ILE A 9 8.70 -8.41 0.09
CA ILE A 9 8.12 -8.22 1.43
C ILE A 9 7.74 -9.58 2.02
N LYS A 10 8.48 -10.05 3.02
CA LYS A 10 8.30 -11.36 3.66
C LYS A 10 7.78 -11.27 5.08
N THR A 11 7.87 -10.09 5.69
CA THR A 11 7.50 -9.88 7.10
C THR A 11 6.48 -8.77 7.26
N GLU A 12 5.78 -8.79 8.38
CA GLU A 12 4.87 -7.70 8.79
C GLU A 12 5.60 -6.36 8.89
N ARG A 13 6.83 -6.36 9.41
CA ARG A 13 7.63 -5.14 9.56
C ARG A 13 7.99 -4.51 8.21
N GLU A 14 8.33 -5.33 7.22
CA GLU A 14 8.58 -4.86 5.84
C GLU A 14 7.29 -4.33 5.21
N LEU A 15 6.15 -4.97 5.46
CA LEU A 15 4.85 -4.48 4.99
C LEU A 15 4.52 -3.11 5.61
N GLN A 16 4.75 -2.94 6.91
CA GLN A 16 4.60 -1.64 7.59
C GLN A 16 5.48 -0.55 6.98
N LEU A 17 6.74 -0.85 6.70
CA LEU A 17 7.67 0.10 6.08
C LEU A 17 7.22 0.48 4.67
N ALA A 18 6.77 -0.50 3.88
CA ALA A 18 6.25 -0.26 2.54
C ALA A 18 4.97 0.59 2.58
N LEU A 19 4.08 0.39 3.56
CA LEU A 19 2.89 1.23 3.74
C LEU A 19 3.22 2.67 4.11
N LYS A 20 4.23 2.89 4.96
CA LYS A 20 4.72 4.25 5.29
C LYS A 20 5.34 4.94 4.08
N ASP A 21 6.10 4.21 3.27
CA ASP A 21 6.66 4.75 2.03
C ASP A 21 5.56 5.13 1.04
N LEU A 22 4.54 4.28 0.90
CA LEU A 22 3.39 4.52 0.03
C LEU A 22 2.61 5.77 0.43
N ASP A 23 2.38 5.95 1.74
CA ASP A 23 1.74 7.15 2.31
C ASP A 23 2.53 8.43 1.97
N ARG A 24 3.86 8.39 2.16
CA ARG A 24 4.76 9.51 1.81
C ARG A 24 4.70 9.85 0.32
N ARG A 25 4.75 8.83 -0.54
CA ARG A 25 4.79 9.01 -2.00
C ARG A 25 3.48 9.53 -2.55
N TRP A 26 2.36 9.21 -1.92
CA TRP A 26 1.09 9.81 -2.27
C TRP A 26 0.95 11.25 -1.84
N ALA A 27 1.39 11.61 -0.62
CA ALA A 27 1.44 13.01 -0.22
C ALA A 27 2.27 13.82 -1.22
N ALA A 28 3.39 13.24 -1.70
CA ALA A 28 4.19 13.82 -2.77
C ALA A 28 3.45 13.86 -4.12
N ALA A 29 2.70 12.83 -4.50
CA ALA A 29 1.91 12.83 -5.74
C ALA A 29 0.86 13.96 -5.73
N HIS A 30 0.26 14.24 -4.58
CA HIS A 30 -0.70 15.33 -4.42
C HIS A 30 -0.08 16.73 -4.49
N SER A 31 1.20 16.88 -4.16
CA SER A 31 1.92 18.15 -4.33
C SER A 31 2.41 18.39 -5.77
N ILE A 32 2.27 17.41 -6.67
CA ILE A 32 2.56 17.58 -8.10
C ILE A 32 1.53 18.53 -8.72
N LYS A 33 2.01 19.70 -9.16
CA LYS A 33 1.20 20.72 -9.84
C LYS A 33 0.77 20.30 -11.25
N ASP A 34 1.63 19.57 -11.96
CA ASP A 34 1.36 19.06 -13.30
C ASP A 34 0.35 17.90 -13.27
N SER A 35 -0.82 18.08 -13.86
CA SER A 35 -1.92 17.13 -13.81
C SER A 35 -1.60 15.79 -14.49
N ARG A 36 -0.80 15.79 -15.56
CA ARG A 36 -0.42 14.59 -16.31
C ARG A 36 0.59 13.76 -15.52
N ARG A 37 1.60 14.42 -14.93
CA ARG A 37 2.60 13.80 -14.05
C ARG A 37 1.93 13.28 -12.78
N ARG A 38 1.01 14.03 -12.19
CA ARG A 38 0.21 13.59 -11.04
C ARG A 38 -0.56 12.32 -11.37
N SER A 39 -1.31 12.31 -12.47
CA SER A 39 -2.10 11.14 -12.87
C SER A 39 -1.23 9.90 -13.12
N LYS A 40 -0.06 10.08 -13.75
CA LYS A 40 0.92 8.99 -13.95
C LYS A 40 1.46 8.45 -12.62
N GLU A 41 1.75 9.31 -11.66
CA GLU A 41 2.22 8.89 -10.34
C GLU A 41 1.12 8.20 -9.53
N ILE A 42 -0.12 8.71 -9.61
CA ILE A 42 -1.30 8.06 -9.01
C ILE A 42 -1.53 6.67 -9.61
N LEU A 43 -1.36 6.49 -10.94
CA LEU A 43 -1.47 5.19 -11.59
C LEU A 43 -0.40 4.20 -11.09
N ARG A 44 0.84 4.68 -10.86
CA ARG A 44 1.89 3.84 -10.24
C ARG A 44 1.51 3.43 -8.82
N LEU A 45 1.03 4.39 -8.02
CA LEU A 45 0.57 4.14 -6.64
C LEU A 45 -0.60 3.14 -6.61
N LYS A 46 -1.51 3.17 -7.60
CA LYS A 46 -2.58 2.17 -7.75
C LYS A 46 -2.04 0.75 -7.89
N GLY A 47 -1.01 0.56 -8.72
CA GLY A 47 -0.35 -0.73 -8.89
C GLY A 47 0.31 -1.22 -7.59
N GLU A 48 0.95 -0.31 -6.87
CA GLU A 48 1.63 -0.64 -5.61
C GLU A 48 0.68 -0.93 -4.45
N VAL A 49 -0.42 -0.17 -4.32
CA VAL A 49 -1.48 -0.47 -3.33
C VAL A 49 -2.07 -1.86 -3.58
N LYS A 50 -2.31 -2.23 -4.84
CA LYS A 50 -2.79 -3.57 -5.21
C LYS A 50 -1.79 -4.65 -4.83
N HIS A 51 -0.50 -4.40 -5.06
CA HIS A 51 0.57 -5.30 -4.66
C HIS A 51 0.65 -5.48 -3.15
N MET A 52 0.60 -4.38 -2.38
CA MET A 52 0.57 -4.42 -0.91
C MET A 52 -0.64 -5.19 -0.37
N LEU A 53 -1.81 -5.05 -1.00
CA LEU A 53 -2.99 -5.82 -0.61
C LEU A 53 -2.79 -7.34 -0.82
N ASN A 54 -2.13 -7.73 -1.92
CA ASN A 54 -1.80 -9.13 -2.17
C ASN A 54 -0.77 -9.66 -1.16
N VAL A 55 0.26 -8.87 -0.85
CA VAL A 55 1.24 -9.20 0.18
C VAL A 55 0.56 -9.33 1.55
N PHE A 56 -0.29 -8.39 1.93
CA PHE A 56 -1.07 -8.43 3.16
C PHE A 56 -1.89 -9.73 3.25
N LYS A 57 -2.64 -10.08 2.20
CA LYS A 57 -3.43 -11.33 2.16
C LYS A 57 -2.55 -12.57 2.29
N ARG A 58 -1.39 -12.58 1.63
CA ARG A 58 -0.42 -13.68 1.71
C ARG A 58 0.10 -13.85 3.13
N LEU A 59 0.60 -12.77 3.73
CA LEU A 59 1.15 -12.80 5.08
C LEU A 59 0.08 -13.17 6.11
N ASN A 60 -1.12 -12.57 6.02
CA ASN A 60 -2.23 -12.86 6.92
C ASN A 60 -2.68 -14.33 6.90
N ARG A 61 -2.54 -15.02 5.75
CA ARG A 61 -2.80 -16.48 5.67
C ARG A 61 -1.72 -17.30 6.36
N SER A 62 -0.48 -16.83 6.37
CA SER A 62 0.65 -17.53 7.01
C SER A 62 0.72 -17.30 8.52
N THR A 63 0.16 -16.19 9.03
CA THR A 63 0.34 -15.77 10.42
C THR A 63 -0.63 -16.41 11.43
N ASN A 64 -1.66 -17.16 11.00
CA ASN A 64 -2.61 -17.89 11.87
C ASN A 64 -2.98 -17.13 13.18
N LEU A 65 -3.78 -16.06 13.02
CA LEU A 65 -4.14 -15.04 14.01
C LEU A 65 -4.80 -15.57 15.31
N ASN A 66 -4.04 -16.27 16.15
CA ASN A 66 -4.48 -16.66 17.50
C ASN A 66 -3.79 -15.84 18.61
N ASP A 67 -2.86 -14.95 18.27
CA ASP A 67 -2.25 -14.00 19.20
C ASP A 67 -3.10 -12.72 19.28
N ASN A 68 -3.78 -12.54 20.41
CA ASN A 68 -4.69 -11.42 20.68
C ASN A 68 -4.07 -10.01 20.56
N ASN A 69 -2.75 -9.89 20.44
CA ASN A 69 -2.04 -8.61 20.33
C ASN A 69 -1.81 -8.16 18.87
N ASP A 70 -1.67 -9.09 17.93
CA ASP A 70 -1.36 -8.79 16.52
C ASP A 70 -2.60 -8.42 15.71
N ASN A 71 -3.78 -8.81 16.18
CA ASN A 71 -5.07 -8.45 15.56
C ASN A 71 -5.26 -6.92 15.44
N GLY A 72 -4.70 -6.15 16.37
CA GLY A 72 -4.77 -4.68 16.33
C GLY A 72 -3.94 -4.06 15.20
N LEU A 73 -2.77 -4.64 14.90
CA LEU A 73 -1.87 -4.12 13.88
C LEU A 73 -2.30 -4.54 12.47
N TRP A 74 -2.65 -5.81 12.27
CA TRP A 74 -3.19 -6.31 11.01
C TRP A 74 -4.47 -5.57 10.59
N ASN A 75 -5.37 -5.30 11.53
CA ASN A 75 -6.62 -4.58 11.25
C ASN A 75 -6.35 -3.09 10.95
N LYS A 76 -5.37 -2.44 11.61
CA LYS A 76 -4.92 -1.08 11.25
C LYS A 76 -4.34 -1.04 9.83
N MET A 77 -3.46 -1.98 9.48
CA MET A 77 -2.87 -2.07 8.13
C MET A 77 -3.95 -2.30 7.06
N LEU A 78 -4.91 -3.19 7.30
CA LEU A 78 -6.02 -3.45 6.39
C LEU A 78 -6.88 -2.20 6.19
N LYS A 79 -7.22 -1.48 7.26
CA LYS A 79 -7.98 -0.23 7.19
C LYS A 79 -7.25 0.83 6.38
N THR A 80 -5.95 0.98 6.60
CA THR A 80 -5.10 1.87 5.80
C THR A 80 -5.19 1.50 4.33
N ILE A 81 -4.78 0.28 3.94
CA ILE A 81 -4.79 -0.18 2.54
C ILE A 81 -6.17 -0.04 1.87
N SER A 82 -7.24 -0.36 2.60
CA SER A 82 -8.61 -0.26 2.07
C SER A 82 -9.04 1.19 1.83
N SER A 83 -8.67 2.11 2.72
CA SER A 83 -8.91 3.55 2.54
C SER A 83 -8.21 4.06 1.28
N TRP A 84 -6.94 3.67 1.09
CA TRP A 84 -6.15 3.96 -0.12
C TRP A 84 -6.81 3.48 -1.40
N PHE A 85 -7.18 2.20 -1.43
CA PHE A 85 -7.84 1.59 -2.58
C PHE A 85 -9.17 2.30 -2.90
N GLY A 86 -9.93 2.69 -1.87
CA GLY A 86 -11.17 3.45 -2.00
C GLY A 86 -10.96 4.84 -2.59
N ILE A 87 -9.99 5.61 -2.08
CA ILE A 87 -9.69 6.97 -2.57
C ILE A 87 -9.23 6.91 -4.03
N ILE A 88 -8.31 5.99 -4.35
CA ILE A 88 -7.80 5.83 -5.72
C ILE A 88 -8.93 5.48 -6.68
N ASN A 89 -9.77 4.49 -6.37
CA ASN A 89 -10.86 4.08 -7.26
C ASN A 89 -11.99 5.12 -7.36
N LYS A 90 -12.22 5.93 -6.33
CA LYS A 90 -13.26 6.97 -6.36
C LYS A 90 -12.82 8.24 -7.07
N LYS A 91 -11.59 8.72 -6.81
CA LYS A 91 -11.08 9.98 -7.39
C LYS A 91 -10.44 9.81 -8.76
N TYR A 92 -9.99 8.61 -9.09
CA TYR A 92 -9.25 8.30 -10.30
C TYR A 92 -9.84 7.07 -10.98
N LYS A 93 -11.17 6.98 -11.04
CA LYS A 93 -11.90 5.91 -11.73
C LYS A 93 -11.52 5.82 -13.21
N ASP A 94 -11.30 7.00 -13.81
CA ASP A 94 -10.99 7.17 -15.23
C ASP A 94 -9.48 7.03 -15.54
N VAL A 95 -8.66 6.73 -14.52
CA VAL A 95 -7.23 6.38 -14.63
C VAL A 95 -7.06 4.88 -14.42
#